data_AF-A0A3N5PVY5-F1
#
_entry.id   AF-A0A3N5PVY5-F1
#
_cell.length_a   1.000
_cell.length_b   1.000
_cell.length_c   1.000
_cell.angle_alpha   90.00
_cell.angle_beta   90.00
_cell.angle_gamma   90.00
#
_symmetry.space_group_name_H-M   'P 1'
#
loop_
_entity.id
_entity.type
_entity.pdbx_description
1 polymer ?
#
loop_
_entity_poly.entity_id
_entity_poly.type
_entity_poly.pdbx_seq_one_letter_code
_entity_poly.pdbx_strand_id
1 'polypeptide(L)'
;MLNLARASQLLYYPEFLPDAHRGAGLPSGSAADRLAGVSESFGTLRYGKLLELLMYDCRRFSTLTGPSATFVPPIVEEWLKARMAGSDAIHVVNMPSIPPGWSAGKWGEWYPDMDGGNQALTTKIPKPYWQSGWRLQHDRLLQASSSMRGRIPLFISGDMHSLGEGRVLKTYGIDLRANPVIAVLPGPVGTGRPGWPSLVRGLRALPPAGLEMEEGLPALEENGFTIADFTPERVTLRYFRWKLGRPEAALDTLEPFRVTNLVVPG
;
A
#
# COMPACT_ATOMS: atom_id res chain seq x y z
N MET A 1 -7.81 17.16 -15.07
CA MET A 1 -7.51 16.09 -14.07
C MET A 1 -6.46 16.54 -13.06
N LEU A 2 -5.25 16.99 -13.48
CA LEU A 2 -4.19 17.39 -12.53
C LEU A 2 -4.61 18.54 -11.58
N ASN A 3 -5.23 19.60 -12.10
CA ASN A 3 -5.69 20.73 -11.26
C ASN A 3 -6.73 20.30 -10.21
N LEU A 4 -7.62 19.36 -10.56
CA LEU A 4 -8.60 18.81 -9.62
C LEU A 4 -7.91 17.96 -8.54
N ALA A 5 -6.95 17.12 -8.94
CA ALA A 5 -6.15 16.34 -7.98
C ALA A 5 -5.38 17.25 -7.02
N ARG A 6 -4.78 18.34 -7.52
CA ARG A 6 -4.10 19.35 -6.71
C ARG A 6 -5.04 20.12 -5.79
N ALA A 7 -6.24 20.44 -6.25
CA ALA A 7 -7.27 21.09 -5.41
C ALA A 7 -7.72 20.16 -4.28
N SER A 8 -7.99 18.89 -4.55
CA SER A 8 -8.31 17.91 -3.50
C SER A 8 -7.15 17.71 -2.53
N GLN A 9 -5.91 17.69 -3.03
CA GLN A 9 -4.71 17.63 -2.19
C GLN A 9 -4.64 18.84 -1.27
N LEU A 10 -4.75 20.05 -1.79
CA LEU A 10 -4.76 21.29 -0.99
C LEU A 10 -5.80 21.28 0.14
N LEU A 11 -6.98 20.71 -0.10
CA LEU A 11 -8.09 20.72 0.84
C LEU A 11 -7.99 19.61 1.90
N TYR A 12 -7.49 18.44 1.54
CA TYR A 12 -7.69 17.23 2.34
C TYR A 12 -6.41 16.44 2.64
N TYR A 13 -5.30 16.69 1.94
CA TYR A 13 -4.08 15.91 2.08
C TYR A 13 -2.86 16.82 2.31
N PRO A 14 -2.02 16.54 3.32
CA PRO A 14 -0.79 17.29 3.48
C PRO A 14 0.13 17.08 2.27
N GLU A 15 0.77 18.15 1.81
CA GLU A 15 1.90 18.02 0.89
C GLU A 15 3.12 17.51 1.66
N PHE A 16 4.04 16.84 0.97
CA PHE A 16 5.31 16.50 1.57
C PHE A 16 6.15 17.76 1.68
N LEU A 17 6.23 18.30 2.90
CA LEU A 17 7.08 19.42 3.24
C LEU A 17 8.53 19.16 2.82
N PRO A 18 9.36 20.21 2.69
CA PRO A 18 10.79 20.05 2.49
C PRO A 18 11.38 19.11 3.53
N ASP A 19 12.00 18.03 3.04
CA ASP A 19 12.57 16.95 3.83
C ASP A 19 14.01 16.72 3.35
N ALA A 20 14.97 16.89 4.26
CA ALA A 20 16.39 16.69 3.97
C ALA A 20 16.74 15.23 3.63
N HIS A 21 15.90 14.28 4.04
CA HIS A 21 16.07 12.85 3.74
C HIS A 21 15.41 12.44 2.41
N ARG A 22 14.66 13.34 1.77
CA ARG A 22 14.10 13.12 0.44
C ARG A 22 15.17 13.41 -0.61
N GLY A 23 15.36 12.47 -1.54
CA GLY A 23 16.32 12.63 -2.63
C GLY A 23 16.05 13.89 -3.44
N ALA A 24 17.10 14.65 -3.76
CA ALA A 24 17.01 15.76 -4.71
C ALA A 24 16.63 15.22 -6.11
N GLY A 25 15.83 15.96 -6.85
CA GLY A 25 15.46 15.59 -8.23
C GLY A 25 14.38 14.51 -8.36
N LEU A 26 13.73 14.10 -7.26
CA LEU A 26 12.52 13.27 -7.36
C LEU A 26 11.44 14.04 -8.13
N PRO A 27 10.71 13.37 -9.05
CA PRO A 27 9.57 13.97 -9.74
C PRO A 27 8.55 14.54 -8.74
N SER A 28 7.77 15.53 -9.17
CA SER A 28 6.79 16.26 -8.34
C SER A 28 7.35 17.12 -7.19
N GLY A 29 8.68 17.22 -7.03
CA GLY A 29 9.34 18.01 -5.97
C GLY A 29 9.66 19.49 -6.30
N SER A 30 9.26 19.95 -7.49
CA SER A 30 9.69 21.25 -8.06
C SER A 30 8.57 21.96 -8.82
N ALA A 31 7.32 21.81 -8.37
CA ALA A 31 6.19 22.52 -8.98
C ALA A 31 6.35 24.04 -8.80
N ALA A 32 6.25 24.81 -9.89
CA ALA A 32 6.53 26.25 -9.88
C ALA A 32 5.54 27.06 -9.01
N ASP A 33 4.36 26.51 -8.76
CA ASP A 33 3.31 27.06 -7.90
C ASP A 33 3.46 26.67 -6.42
N ARG A 34 4.58 26.03 -6.04
CA ARG A 34 4.86 25.53 -4.68
C ARG A 34 6.20 26.02 -4.15
N LEU A 35 6.36 25.98 -2.83
CA LEU A 35 7.65 26.20 -2.21
C LEU A 35 8.66 25.16 -2.69
N ALA A 36 9.91 25.59 -2.89
CA ALA A 36 10.99 24.71 -3.30
C ALA A 36 11.14 23.55 -2.30
N GLY A 37 11.26 22.32 -2.81
CA GLY A 37 11.36 21.14 -1.94
C GLY A 37 10.01 20.69 -1.38
N VAL A 38 8.87 21.21 -1.82
CA VAL A 38 7.59 20.54 -1.57
C VAL A 38 7.36 19.47 -2.65
N SER A 39 6.96 18.27 -2.24
CA SER A 39 6.60 17.19 -3.17
C SER A 39 5.12 16.83 -3.05
N GLU A 40 4.49 16.61 -4.21
CA GLU A 40 3.07 16.27 -4.27
C GLU A 40 2.82 14.75 -4.27
N SER A 41 3.81 13.94 -4.65
CA SER A 41 3.57 12.51 -4.96
C SER A 41 4.49 11.56 -4.23
N PHE A 42 5.65 12.01 -3.76
CA PHE A 42 6.66 11.14 -3.13
C PHE A 42 7.30 11.84 -1.94
N GLY A 43 7.36 11.19 -0.79
CA GLY A 43 8.03 11.76 0.37
C GLY A 43 8.11 10.81 1.54
N THR A 44 8.66 11.32 2.65
CA THR A 44 8.71 10.58 3.90
C THR A 44 7.99 11.32 5.01
N LEU A 45 7.44 10.56 5.97
CA LEU A 45 7.14 11.05 7.31
C LEU A 45 8.09 10.34 8.27
N ARG A 46 8.82 11.11 9.07
CA ARG A 46 9.85 10.55 9.96
C ARG A 46 9.65 10.97 11.41
N TYR A 47 9.78 10.01 12.31
CA TYR A 47 9.72 10.22 13.76
C TYR A 47 11.07 9.82 14.38
N GLY A 48 12.01 10.77 14.40
CA GLY A 48 13.37 10.56 14.92
C GLY A 48 14.07 9.37 14.27
N LYS A 49 14.55 8.43 15.08
CA LYS A 49 15.10 7.14 14.64
C LYS A 49 14.12 5.97 14.80
N LEU A 50 12.90 6.23 15.26
CA LEU A 50 11.93 5.17 15.50
C LEU A 50 11.28 4.71 14.19
N LEU A 51 10.79 5.65 13.38
CA LEU A 51 9.92 5.34 12.25
C LEU A 51 10.24 6.23 11.06
N GLU A 52 10.27 5.62 9.88
CA GLU A 52 10.24 6.29 8.58
C GLU A 52 9.13 5.66 7.72
N LEU A 53 8.14 6.47 7.34
CA LEU A 53 7.09 6.10 6.41
C LEU A 53 7.48 6.55 5.00
N LEU A 54 7.58 5.63 4.06
CA LEU A 54 7.80 5.90 2.64
C LEU A 54 6.44 6.03 1.96
N MET A 55 6.01 7.25 1.67
CA MET A 55 4.69 7.54 1.10
C MET A 55 4.83 7.88 -0.38
N TYR A 56 4.08 7.18 -1.24
CA TYR A 56 4.24 7.34 -2.68
C TYR A 56 2.97 7.06 -3.49
N ASP A 57 2.72 7.95 -4.44
CA ASP A 57 1.65 7.81 -5.43
C ASP A 57 2.07 6.90 -6.59
N CYS A 58 1.31 5.82 -6.79
CA CYS A 58 1.46 4.88 -7.88
C CYS A 58 0.61 5.23 -9.12
N ARG A 59 -0.17 6.32 -9.12
CA ARG A 59 -1.09 6.65 -10.22
C ARG A 59 -0.57 7.74 -11.15
N ARG A 60 -0.10 8.87 -10.61
CA ARG A 60 0.22 10.06 -11.42
C ARG A 60 1.27 9.82 -12.51
N PHE A 61 2.20 8.90 -12.28
CA PHE A 61 3.32 8.63 -13.18
C PHE A 61 3.26 7.23 -13.82
N SER A 62 2.09 6.57 -13.77
CA SER A 62 1.96 5.23 -14.35
C SER A 62 2.15 5.26 -15.86
N THR A 63 2.94 4.34 -16.41
CA THR A 63 3.18 4.23 -17.85
C THR A 63 2.50 3.00 -18.46
N LEU A 64 2.26 3.03 -19.77
CA LEU A 64 1.63 1.95 -20.55
C LEU A 64 2.58 1.44 -21.64
N THR A 65 3.76 0.96 -21.22
CA THR A 65 4.86 0.55 -22.11
C THR A 65 5.19 -0.94 -22.00
N GLY A 66 4.20 -1.77 -21.71
CA GLY A 66 4.30 -3.22 -21.63
C GLY A 66 5.29 -3.68 -20.55
N PRO A 67 6.34 -4.44 -20.91
CA PRO A 67 7.35 -4.91 -19.96
C PRO A 67 8.16 -3.80 -19.26
N SER A 68 8.29 -2.61 -19.85
CA SER A 68 9.00 -1.48 -19.24
C SER A 68 8.08 -0.55 -18.45
N ALA A 69 6.79 -0.87 -18.37
CA ALA A 69 5.83 -0.04 -17.68
C ALA A 69 6.13 0.04 -16.18
N THR A 70 5.81 1.17 -15.56
CA THR A 70 5.98 1.37 -14.12
C THR A 70 4.78 2.10 -13.53
N PHE A 71 4.54 1.93 -12.23
CA PHE A 71 3.63 2.79 -11.47
C PHE A 71 4.37 3.98 -10.87
N VAL A 72 5.62 3.76 -10.43
CA VAL A 72 6.52 4.84 -10.00
C VAL A 72 7.68 4.99 -10.98
N PRO A 73 8.19 6.22 -11.22
CA PRO A 73 9.37 6.42 -12.06
C PRO A 73 10.57 5.61 -11.59
N PRO A 74 11.48 5.15 -12.48
CA PRO A 74 12.65 4.36 -12.07
C PRO A 74 13.50 5.02 -10.97
N ILE A 75 13.70 6.35 -11.04
CA ILE A 75 14.43 7.10 -10.01
C ILE A 75 13.74 7.04 -8.63
N VAL A 76 12.40 6.97 -8.60
CA VAL A 76 11.63 6.81 -7.36
C VAL A 76 11.75 5.38 -6.85
N GLU A 77 11.70 4.38 -7.74
CA GLU A 77 11.93 2.98 -7.36
C GLU A 77 13.30 2.79 -6.71
N GLU A 78 14.35 3.36 -7.31
CA GLU A 78 15.71 3.31 -6.75
C GLU A 78 15.83 4.06 -5.43
N TRP A 79 15.18 5.22 -5.30
CA TRP A 79 15.10 5.93 -4.03
C TRP A 79 14.41 5.09 -2.94
N LEU A 80 13.28 4.46 -3.23
CA LEU A 80 12.57 3.58 -2.28
C LEU A 80 13.47 2.42 -1.82
N LYS A 81 14.16 1.76 -2.75
CA LYS A 81 15.13 0.69 -2.45
C LYS A 81 16.27 1.19 -1.57
N ALA A 82 16.83 2.36 -1.90
CA ALA A 82 17.90 2.97 -1.12
C ALA A 82 17.46 3.31 0.32
N ARG A 83 16.21 3.79 0.51
CA ARG A 83 15.67 4.04 1.85
C ARG A 83 15.46 2.74 2.64
N MET A 84 14.89 1.70 2.02
CA MET A 84 14.73 0.39 2.66
C MET A 84 16.08 -0.21 3.09
N ALA A 85 17.11 -0.11 2.24
CA ALA A 85 18.44 -0.63 2.52
C ALA A 85 19.23 0.21 3.53
N GLY A 86 19.11 1.53 3.48
CA GLY A 86 20.07 2.45 4.11
C GLY A 86 19.51 3.43 5.14
N SER A 87 18.19 3.45 5.39
CA SER A 87 17.64 4.26 6.49
C SER A 87 18.28 3.82 7.82
N ASP A 88 18.48 4.76 8.75
CA ASP A 88 18.87 4.54 10.14
C ASP A 88 17.66 4.48 11.09
N ALA A 89 16.44 4.54 10.58
CA ALA A 89 15.23 4.31 11.36
C ALA A 89 15.08 2.82 11.72
N ILE A 90 14.49 2.54 12.88
CA ILE A 90 14.19 1.16 13.30
C ILE A 90 13.13 0.57 12.36
N HIS A 91 12.01 1.27 12.20
CA HIS A 91 10.93 0.87 11.30
C HIS A 91 10.99 1.65 10.00
N VAL A 92 10.96 0.93 8.88
CA VAL A 92 10.78 1.50 7.54
C VAL A 92 9.51 0.88 6.96
N VAL A 93 8.48 1.70 6.74
CA VAL A 93 7.16 1.24 6.31
C VAL A 93 6.83 1.82 4.95
N ASN A 94 6.38 0.99 4.02
CA ASN A 94 5.94 1.43 2.70
C ASN A 94 4.45 1.76 2.72
N MET A 95 4.08 2.90 2.13
CA MET A 95 2.70 3.38 2.01
C MET A 95 2.37 3.77 0.57
N PRO A 96 2.26 2.78 -0.35
CA PRO A 96 1.81 3.01 -1.71
C PRO A 96 0.34 3.39 -1.78
N SER A 97 -0.05 4.18 -2.78
CA SER A 97 -1.47 4.40 -3.11
C SER A 97 -2.15 3.18 -3.76
N ILE A 98 -1.40 2.18 -4.22
CA ILE A 98 -1.92 0.89 -4.73
C ILE A 98 -1.40 -0.26 -3.85
N PRO A 99 -2.29 -1.02 -3.19
CA PRO A 99 -1.89 -2.02 -2.21
C PRO A 99 -1.23 -3.24 -2.86
N PRO A 100 -0.06 -3.70 -2.38
CA PRO A 100 0.42 -5.04 -2.68
C PRO A 100 -0.38 -6.08 -1.87
N GLY A 101 -0.38 -7.33 -2.33
CA GLY A 101 -1.04 -8.46 -1.68
C GLY A 101 -2.52 -8.61 -1.99
N TRP A 102 -3.16 -7.64 -2.64
CA TRP A 102 -4.61 -7.61 -2.80
C TRP A 102 -5.02 -7.21 -4.21
N SER A 103 -5.98 -7.94 -4.79
CA SER A 103 -6.61 -7.64 -6.07
C SER A 103 -8.12 -7.81 -5.99
N ALA A 104 -8.85 -6.94 -6.68
CA ALA A 104 -10.26 -7.10 -6.98
C ALA A 104 -10.52 -7.11 -8.49
N GLY A 105 -9.51 -7.46 -9.30
CA GLY A 105 -9.61 -7.52 -10.75
C GLY A 105 -9.78 -6.15 -11.43
N LYS A 106 -9.44 -5.05 -10.74
CA LYS A 106 -9.60 -3.71 -11.30
C LYS A 106 -8.42 -3.33 -12.18
N TRP A 107 -8.66 -2.43 -13.14
CA TRP A 107 -7.58 -1.88 -13.93
C TRP A 107 -6.60 -1.08 -13.05
N GLY A 108 -5.33 -1.15 -13.43
CA GLY A 108 -4.27 -0.45 -12.73
C GLY A 108 -3.97 -1.06 -11.35
N GLU A 109 -4.09 -2.37 -11.19
CA GLU A 109 -3.46 -3.08 -10.07
C GLU A 109 -2.09 -3.61 -10.47
N TRP A 110 -1.29 -4.02 -9.49
CA TRP A 110 -0.04 -4.75 -9.71
C TRP A 110 -0.25 -6.08 -10.46
N TYR A 111 -1.47 -6.63 -10.46
CA TYR A 111 -1.74 -8.01 -10.85
C TYR A 111 -2.57 -8.12 -12.14
N PRO A 112 -2.30 -9.14 -12.99
CA PRO A 112 -2.99 -9.33 -14.27
C PRO A 112 -4.34 -10.03 -14.13
N ASP A 113 -4.72 -10.43 -12.92
CA ASP A 113 -5.87 -11.27 -12.67
C ASP A 113 -7.20 -10.51 -12.76
N MET A 114 -8.23 -11.20 -13.19
CA MET A 114 -9.60 -10.72 -13.30
C MET A 114 -10.53 -11.59 -12.45
N ASP A 115 -11.77 -11.16 -12.27
CA ASP A 115 -12.82 -12.02 -11.71
C ASP A 115 -13.02 -13.26 -12.59
N GLY A 116 -12.76 -14.44 -12.04
CA GLY A 116 -13.02 -15.73 -12.67
C GLY A 116 -14.39 -16.31 -12.32
N GLY A 117 -15.19 -15.60 -11.53
CA GLY A 117 -16.42 -16.08 -10.90
C GLY A 117 -16.15 -16.83 -9.60
N ASN A 118 -17.21 -17.07 -8.82
CA ASN A 118 -17.17 -17.83 -7.57
C ASN A 118 -16.14 -17.34 -6.53
N GLN A 119 -15.96 -16.02 -6.41
CA GLN A 119 -14.97 -15.41 -5.50
C GLN A 119 -13.54 -15.93 -5.75
N ALA A 120 -13.15 -16.07 -7.02
CA ALA A 120 -11.82 -16.50 -7.40
C ALA A 120 -11.22 -15.58 -8.47
N LEU A 121 -9.95 -15.22 -8.29
CA LEU A 121 -9.17 -14.48 -9.27
C LEU A 121 -8.58 -15.45 -10.32
N THR A 122 -8.52 -15.00 -11.57
CA THR A 122 -7.93 -15.80 -12.66
C THR A 122 -7.11 -14.96 -13.62
N THR A 123 -6.01 -15.52 -14.11
CA THR A 123 -5.19 -14.94 -15.20
C THR A 123 -5.56 -15.49 -16.58
N LYS A 124 -6.55 -16.38 -16.66
CA LYS A 124 -7.05 -16.93 -17.93
C LYS A 124 -7.81 -15.88 -18.75
N ILE A 125 -8.34 -14.87 -18.09
CA ILE A 125 -9.00 -13.73 -18.70
C ILE A 125 -7.99 -12.58 -18.76
N PRO A 126 -7.59 -12.11 -19.96
CA PRO A 126 -6.65 -11.00 -20.06
C PRO A 126 -7.23 -9.72 -19.47
N LYS A 127 -6.55 -9.13 -18.48
CA LYS A 127 -6.91 -7.79 -17.95
C LYS A 127 -6.61 -6.73 -19.02
N PRO A 128 -7.62 -6.00 -19.52
CA PRO A 128 -7.41 -5.00 -20.57
C PRO A 128 -6.37 -3.96 -20.16
N TYR A 129 -5.43 -3.65 -21.05
CA TYR A 129 -4.36 -2.66 -20.85
C TYR A 129 -3.51 -2.85 -19.59
N TRP A 130 -3.51 -4.03 -18.98
CA TRP A 130 -2.57 -4.33 -17.92
C TRP A 130 -1.15 -4.46 -18.48
N GLN A 131 -0.17 -4.01 -17.69
CA GLN A 131 1.22 -3.95 -18.11
C GLN A 131 2.07 -4.88 -17.25
N SER A 132 2.83 -5.77 -17.88
CA SER A 132 3.70 -6.71 -17.16
C SER A 132 4.82 -6.01 -16.37
N GLY A 133 5.26 -4.83 -16.81
CA GLY A 133 6.22 -4.00 -16.08
C GLY A 133 5.73 -3.58 -14.70
N TRP A 134 4.42 -3.36 -14.52
CA TRP A 134 3.84 -3.06 -13.20
C TRP A 134 4.12 -4.17 -12.20
N ARG A 135 3.91 -5.42 -12.61
CA ARG A 135 4.19 -6.58 -11.76
C ARG A 135 5.68 -6.81 -11.53
N LEU A 136 6.52 -6.59 -12.54
CA LEU A 136 7.97 -6.66 -12.36
C LEU A 136 8.47 -5.61 -11.36
N GLN A 137 7.93 -4.39 -11.39
CA GLN A 137 8.25 -3.35 -10.41
C GLN A 137 7.76 -3.72 -9.00
N HIS A 138 6.53 -4.23 -8.87
CA HIS A 138 6.02 -4.78 -7.62
C HIS A 138 6.98 -5.81 -7.00
N ASP A 139 7.41 -6.79 -7.79
CA ASP A 139 8.24 -7.90 -7.31
C ASP A 139 9.61 -7.41 -6.83
N ARG A 140 10.23 -6.44 -7.53
CA ARG A 140 11.49 -5.82 -7.09
C ARG A 140 11.32 -5.03 -5.79
N LEU A 141 10.20 -4.34 -5.61
CA LEU A 141 9.90 -3.62 -4.36
C LEU A 141 9.65 -4.57 -3.19
N LEU A 142 8.91 -5.67 -3.41
CA LEU A 142 8.71 -6.70 -2.37
C LEU A 142 10.03 -7.37 -1.98
N GLN A 143 10.86 -7.72 -2.96
CA GLN A 143 12.17 -8.32 -2.70
C GLN A 143 13.08 -7.37 -1.91
N ALA A 144 13.13 -6.08 -2.28
CA ALA A 144 13.91 -5.08 -1.57
C ALA A 144 13.43 -4.90 -0.12
N SER A 145 12.12 -4.91 0.10
CA SER A 145 11.53 -4.82 1.44
C SER A 145 11.86 -6.05 2.29
N SER A 146 11.69 -7.26 1.74
CA SER A 146 12.07 -8.51 2.41
C SER A 146 13.58 -8.58 2.74
N SER A 147 14.43 -7.95 1.92
CA SER A 147 15.88 -7.91 2.14
C SER A 147 16.32 -6.97 3.28
N MET A 148 15.41 -6.21 3.90
CA MET A 148 15.75 -5.36 5.03
C MET A 148 16.16 -6.22 6.24
N ARG A 149 17.40 -6.03 6.71
CA ARG A 149 17.94 -6.75 7.87
C ARG A 149 17.40 -6.18 9.17
N GLY A 150 16.99 -7.05 10.09
CA GLY A 150 16.52 -6.66 11.42
C GLY A 150 15.30 -5.73 11.38
N ARG A 151 14.45 -5.86 10.35
CA ARG A 151 13.25 -5.03 10.16
C ARG A 151 12.09 -5.84 9.67
N ILE A 152 10.89 -5.35 9.97
CA ILE A 152 9.61 -5.89 9.49
C ILE A 152 9.33 -5.29 8.10
N PRO A 153 9.18 -6.10 7.04
CA PRO A 153 8.82 -5.62 5.71
C PRO A 153 7.33 -5.25 5.63
N LEU A 154 6.97 -4.07 6.13
CA LEU A 154 5.57 -3.65 6.29
C LEU A 154 5.12 -2.72 5.17
N PHE A 155 3.98 -3.05 4.56
CA PHE A 155 3.22 -2.21 3.64
C PHE A 155 1.85 -1.91 4.23
N ILE A 156 1.48 -0.63 4.31
CA ILE A 156 0.16 -0.17 4.75
C ILE A 156 -0.45 0.70 3.65
N SER A 157 -1.57 0.28 3.09
CA SER A 157 -2.08 0.90 1.85
C SER A 157 -3.61 0.80 1.73
N GLY A 158 -4.21 1.87 1.20
CA GLY A 158 -5.66 2.00 1.01
C GLY A 158 -6.15 1.50 -0.35
N ASP A 159 -7.03 2.27 -1.00
CA ASP A 159 -7.56 2.08 -2.38
C ASP A 159 -8.47 0.84 -2.59
N MET A 160 -8.36 -0.20 -1.78
CA MET A 160 -9.16 -1.42 -1.91
C MET A 160 -10.54 -1.36 -1.22
N HIS A 161 -10.75 -0.37 -0.36
CA HIS A 161 -11.96 -0.26 0.48
C HIS A 161 -12.19 -1.53 1.33
N SER A 162 -11.14 -2.01 1.98
CA SER A 162 -11.24 -3.15 2.89
C SER A 162 -10.33 -3.00 4.10
N LEU A 163 -10.63 -3.75 5.16
CA LEU A 163 -9.71 -4.08 6.25
C LEU A 163 -9.05 -5.43 5.93
N GLY A 164 -7.74 -5.57 6.10
CA GLY A 164 -7.06 -6.82 5.73
C GLY A 164 -5.61 -6.88 6.21
N GLU A 165 -5.12 -8.10 6.38
CA GLU A 165 -3.74 -8.39 6.77
C GLU A 165 -3.31 -9.71 6.14
N GLY A 166 -2.17 -9.74 5.49
CA GLY A 166 -1.52 -11.01 5.18
C GLY A 166 -0.02 -10.91 4.98
N ARG A 167 0.60 -12.08 4.90
CA ARG A 167 2.04 -12.29 4.77
C ARG A 167 2.32 -12.90 3.41
N VAL A 168 2.96 -12.14 2.54
CA VAL A 168 3.43 -12.61 1.23
C VAL A 168 4.71 -13.41 1.46
N LEU A 169 4.59 -14.73 1.30
CA LEU A 169 5.69 -15.68 1.45
C LEU A 169 6.48 -15.84 0.16
N LYS A 170 5.83 -15.64 -0.98
CA LYS A 170 6.45 -15.81 -2.30
C LYS A 170 5.77 -14.92 -3.33
N THR A 171 6.55 -14.36 -4.25
CA THR A 171 6.03 -13.73 -5.47
C THR A 171 6.73 -14.32 -6.69
N TYR A 172 5.97 -15.00 -7.56
CA TYR A 172 6.51 -15.81 -8.66
C TYR A 172 7.72 -16.67 -8.25
N GLY A 173 8.92 -16.40 -8.80
CA GLY A 173 10.15 -17.14 -8.52
C GLY A 173 10.93 -16.63 -7.30
N ILE A 174 10.45 -15.60 -6.61
CA ILE A 174 11.13 -14.97 -5.48
C ILE A 174 10.54 -15.50 -4.18
N ASP A 175 11.35 -16.24 -3.42
CA ASP A 175 11.01 -16.68 -2.07
C ASP A 175 11.30 -15.58 -1.05
N LEU A 176 10.28 -15.21 -0.27
CA LEU A 176 10.33 -14.17 0.75
C LEU A 176 10.22 -14.75 2.16
N ARG A 177 10.14 -16.08 2.32
CA ARG A 177 9.88 -16.74 3.62
C ARG A 177 10.88 -16.40 4.72
N ALA A 178 12.13 -16.08 4.37
CA ALA A 178 13.13 -15.67 5.34
C ALA A 178 12.76 -14.36 6.05
N ASN A 179 12.02 -13.47 5.38
CA ASN A 179 11.48 -12.25 5.96
C ASN A 179 10.21 -11.83 5.18
N PRO A 180 9.05 -12.43 5.47
CA PRO A 180 7.83 -12.27 4.67
C PRO A 180 7.37 -10.81 4.61
N VAL A 181 6.82 -10.41 3.46
CA VAL A 181 6.23 -9.07 3.34
C VAL A 181 4.85 -9.04 3.96
N ILE A 182 4.63 -8.11 4.88
CA ILE A 182 3.35 -7.92 5.57
C ILE A 182 2.58 -6.83 4.84
N ALA A 183 1.44 -7.20 4.26
CA ALA A 183 0.55 -6.31 3.52
C ALA A 183 -0.73 -6.04 4.31
N VAL A 184 -0.95 -4.78 4.68
CA VAL A 184 -2.08 -4.32 5.50
C VAL A 184 -2.98 -3.41 4.68
N LEU A 185 -4.27 -3.73 4.68
CA LEU A 185 -5.34 -2.80 4.30
C LEU A 185 -5.89 -2.20 5.61
N PRO A 186 -5.67 -0.91 5.88
CA PRO A 186 -5.96 -0.32 7.19
C PRO A 186 -7.46 -0.04 7.41
N GLY A 187 -8.32 -0.33 6.43
CA GLY A 187 -9.75 -0.04 6.49
C GLY A 187 -10.12 1.32 5.89
N PRO A 188 -11.27 1.41 5.20
CA PRO A 188 -11.83 2.68 4.79
C PRO A 188 -12.61 3.34 5.93
N VAL A 189 -12.31 4.59 6.25
CA VAL A 189 -13.08 5.35 7.27
C VAL A 189 -14.55 5.50 6.85
N GLY A 190 -14.80 5.65 5.55
CA GLY A 190 -16.15 5.82 5.02
C GLY A 190 -16.26 5.43 3.55
N THR A 191 -16.70 4.19 3.32
CA THR A 191 -17.12 3.66 2.02
C THR A 191 -18.63 3.42 2.05
N GLY A 192 -19.33 4.01 1.09
CA GLY A 192 -20.75 3.73 0.83
C GLY A 192 -20.93 2.46 0.00
N ARG A 193 -22.17 1.95 -0.09
CA ARG A 193 -22.46 0.72 -0.85
C ARG A 193 -21.85 0.66 -2.26
N PRO A 194 -21.94 1.71 -3.10
CA PRO A 194 -21.35 1.71 -4.45
C PRO A 194 -19.83 1.65 -4.49
N GLY A 195 -19.16 1.85 -3.36
CA GLY A 195 -17.70 1.80 -3.29
C GLY A 195 -17.15 0.39 -3.04
N TRP A 196 -17.97 -0.58 -2.62
CA TRP A 196 -17.48 -1.93 -2.32
C TRP A 196 -17.06 -2.67 -3.60
N PRO A 197 -15.83 -3.22 -3.66
CA PRO A 197 -15.40 -4.05 -4.77
C PRO A 197 -16.40 -5.15 -5.13
N SER A 198 -16.96 -5.86 -4.15
CA SER A 198 -17.89 -6.96 -4.40
C SER A 198 -19.15 -6.53 -5.16
N LEU A 199 -19.64 -5.31 -4.89
CA LEU A 199 -20.83 -4.80 -5.54
C LEU A 199 -20.55 -4.39 -6.99
N VAL A 200 -19.41 -3.73 -7.23
CA VAL A 200 -19.10 -3.16 -8.56
C VAL A 200 -18.29 -4.09 -9.46
N ARG A 201 -17.68 -5.14 -8.90
CA ARG A 201 -16.80 -6.07 -9.61
C ARG A 201 -17.18 -7.54 -9.45
N GLY A 202 -18.12 -7.88 -8.56
CA GLY A 202 -18.55 -9.26 -8.33
C GLY A 202 -17.71 -10.04 -7.29
N LEU A 203 -16.59 -9.46 -6.82
CA LEU A 203 -15.70 -10.06 -5.84
C LEU A 203 -15.11 -9.03 -4.87
N ARG A 204 -14.90 -9.47 -3.62
CA ARG A 204 -14.09 -8.71 -2.66
C ARG A 204 -12.62 -8.72 -3.09
N ALA A 205 -11.79 -7.97 -2.39
CA ALA A 205 -10.36 -8.11 -2.55
C ALA A 205 -9.86 -9.48 -2.09
N LEU A 206 -9.00 -10.10 -2.87
CA LEU A 206 -8.45 -11.44 -2.62
C LEU A 206 -6.93 -11.42 -2.84
N PRO A 207 -6.20 -12.39 -2.24
CA PRO A 207 -4.82 -12.65 -2.62
C PRO A 207 -4.72 -12.91 -4.13
N PRO A 208 -3.88 -12.16 -4.86
CA PRO A 208 -3.79 -12.22 -6.31
C PRO A 208 -3.04 -13.46 -6.80
N ALA A 209 -3.26 -13.80 -8.06
CA ALA A 209 -2.58 -14.90 -8.71
C ALA A 209 -1.05 -14.68 -8.75
N GLY A 210 -0.32 -15.76 -8.48
CA GLY A 210 1.14 -15.74 -8.47
C GLY A 210 1.75 -15.13 -7.20
N LEU A 211 0.95 -14.83 -6.18
CA LEU A 211 1.43 -14.67 -4.81
C LEU A 211 1.10 -15.91 -4.00
N GLU A 212 2.02 -16.33 -3.15
CA GLU A 212 1.73 -17.20 -2.03
C GLU A 212 1.60 -16.32 -0.80
N MET A 213 0.41 -16.25 -0.23
CA MET A 213 0.09 -15.34 0.85
C MET A 213 -0.71 -16.05 1.94
N GLU A 214 -0.29 -15.88 3.18
CA GLU A 214 -1.06 -16.28 4.35
C GLU A 214 -1.91 -15.11 4.83
N GLU A 215 -3.24 -15.25 4.76
CA GLU A 215 -4.17 -14.24 5.29
C GLU A 215 -4.25 -14.35 6.81
N GLY A 216 -3.77 -13.33 7.52
CA GLY A 216 -3.99 -13.18 8.97
C GLY A 216 -5.38 -12.58 9.26
N LEU A 217 -5.84 -11.70 8.37
CA LEU A 217 -7.18 -11.14 8.33
C LEU A 217 -7.61 -11.09 6.86
N PRO A 218 -8.60 -11.88 6.44
CA PRO A 218 -9.10 -11.78 5.07
C PRO A 218 -9.64 -10.37 4.80
N ALA A 219 -9.54 -9.89 3.56
CA ALA A 219 -10.07 -8.58 3.21
C ALA A 219 -11.59 -8.47 3.49
N LEU A 220 -11.96 -7.62 4.45
CA LEU A 220 -13.34 -7.37 4.88
C LEU A 220 -13.84 -6.05 4.29
N GLU A 221 -15.03 -6.08 3.69
CA GLU A 221 -15.74 -4.89 3.21
C GLU A 221 -16.61 -4.31 4.33
N GLU A 222 -15.94 -3.73 5.32
CA GLU A 222 -16.54 -2.97 6.40
C GLU A 222 -15.79 -1.64 6.53
N ASN A 223 -16.47 -0.58 6.99
CA ASN A 223 -15.75 0.64 7.34
C ASN A 223 -14.92 0.38 8.59
N GLY A 224 -13.88 1.17 8.80
CA GLY A 224 -12.98 1.00 9.91
C GLY A 224 -11.68 1.73 9.72
N PHE A 225 -10.77 1.47 10.65
CA PHE A 225 -9.43 2.02 10.64
C PHE A 225 -8.49 1.10 11.43
N THR A 226 -7.20 1.30 11.24
CA THR A 226 -6.16 0.62 12.02
C THR A 226 -5.36 1.66 12.79
N ILE A 227 -5.14 1.41 14.08
CA ILE A 227 -4.14 2.13 14.87
C ILE A 227 -2.87 1.27 14.90
N ALA A 228 -1.74 1.86 14.55
CA ALA A 228 -0.44 1.21 14.57
C ALA A 228 0.45 1.87 15.63
N ASP A 229 0.81 1.12 16.67
CA ASP A 229 1.74 1.56 17.70
C ASP A 229 3.15 1.03 17.39
N PHE A 230 4.12 1.94 17.31
CA PHE A 230 5.51 1.61 17.03
C PHE A 230 6.36 1.74 18.29
N THR A 231 7.11 0.70 18.60
CA THR A 231 8.13 0.66 19.66
C THR A 231 9.42 0.11 19.06
N PRO A 232 10.61 0.31 19.64
CA PRO A 232 11.85 -0.22 19.08
C PRO A 232 11.80 -1.74 18.77
N GLU A 233 11.03 -2.52 19.53
CA GLU A 233 11.02 -3.98 19.43
C GLU A 233 9.85 -4.53 18.58
N ARG A 234 8.80 -3.75 18.35
CA ARG A 234 7.58 -4.23 17.67
C ARG A 234 6.70 -3.13 17.09
N VAL A 235 5.83 -3.57 16.18
CA VAL A 235 4.66 -2.85 15.71
C VAL A 235 3.40 -3.58 16.19
N THR A 236 2.50 -2.88 16.88
CA THR A 236 1.20 -3.41 17.28
C THR A 236 0.10 -2.78 16.41
N LEU A 237 -0.60 -3.61 15.64
CA LEU A 237 -1.71 -3.21 14.78
C LEU A 237 -3.04 -3.55 15.45
N ARG A 238 -3.87 -2.53 15.70
CA ARG A 238 -5.20 -2.67 16.29
C ARG A 238 -6.24 -2.30 15.23
N TYR A 239 -7.07 -3.27 14.84
CA TYR A 239 -8.06 -3.10 13.79
C TYR A 239 -9.42 -2.80 14.40
N PHE A 240 -10.04 -1.72 13.95
CA PHE A 240 -11.37 -1.30 14.33
C PHE A 240 -12.28 -1.41 13.12
N ARG A 241 -13.53 -1.80 13.35
CA ARG A 241 -14.52 -1.92 12.29
C ARG A 241 -15.85 -1.36 12.72
N TRP A 242 -16.55 -0.77 11.76
CA TRP A 242 -17.91 -0.33 11.90
C TRP A 242 -18.67 -0.69 10.62
N LYS A 243 -19.78 -1.40 10.79
CA LYS A 243 -20.59 -1.86 9.67
C LYS A 243 -21.64 -0.82 9.33
N LEU A 244 -21.71 -0.44 8.05
CA LEU A 244 -22.74 0.47 7.55
C LEU A 244 -24.14 -0.02 7.93
N GLY A 245 -24.94 0.87 8.53
CA GLY A 245 -26.27 0.57 9.07
C GLY A 245 -26.30 0.30 10.58
N ARG A 246 -25.16 0.23 11.26
CA ARG A 246 -25.10 0.35 12.72
C ARG A 246 -25.35 1.81 13.15
N PRO A 247 -25.82 2.06 14.38
CA PRO A 247 -25.92 3.42 14.91
C PRO A 247 -24.54 4.10 14.96
N GLU A 248 -24.49 5.41 14.70
CA GLU A 248 -23.26 6.21 14.80
C GLU A 248 -22.74 6.26 16.24
N ALA A 249 -23.62 6.27 17.24
CA ALA A 249 -23.25 6.21 18.66
C ALA A 249 -22.43 4.97 19.04
N ALA A 250 -22.40 3.92 18.20
CA ALA A 250 -21.51 2.77 18.41
C ALA A 250 -20.04 3.10 18.13
N LEU A 251 -19.73 4.22 17.46
CA LEU A 251 -18.36 4.67 17.19
C LEU A 251 -17.63 5.11 18.47
N ASP A 252 -18.37 5.70 19.42
CA ASP A 252 -17.82 6.28 20.65
C ASP A 252 -17.17 5.24 21.58
N THR A 253 -17.57 3.97 21.44
CA THR A 253 -17.10 2.85 22.26
C THR A 253 -16.50 1.73 21.40
N LEU A 254 -15.93 2.08 20.24
CA LEU A 254 -15.30 1.10 19.36
C LEU A 254 -14.06 0.49 20.03
N GLU A 255 -14.09 -0.82 20.20
CA GLU A 255 -12.95 -1.62 20.62
C GLU A 255 -12.30 -2.32 19.41
N PRO A 256 -10.98 -2.60 19.45
CA PRO A 256 -10.35 -3.31 18.36
C PRO A 256 -10.88 -4.74 18.30
N PHE A 257 -11.36 -5.17 17.13
CA PHE A 257 -11.83 -6.54 16.92
C PHE A 257 -10.68 -7.52 16.65
N ARG A 258 -9.48 -6.99 16.35
CA ARG A 258 -8.25 -7.77 16.14
C ARG A 258 -7.05 -6.95 16.58
N VAL A 259 -6.08 -7.62 17.18
CA VAL A 259 -4.76 -7.08 17.50
C VAL A 259 -3.68 -8.00 16.93
N THR A 260 -2.74 -7.45 16.19
CA THR A 260 -1.59 -8.16 15.63
C THR A 260 -0.31 -7.56 16.15
N ASN A 261 0.58 -8.38 16.68
CA ASN A 261 1.91 -7.97 17.10
C ASN A 261 2.94 -8.46 16.08
N LEU A 262 3.69 -7.52 15.51
CA LEU A 262 4.79 -7.77 14.60
C LEU A 262 6.09 -7.47 15.33
N VAL A 263 6.90 -8.50 15.56
CA VAL A 263 8.15 -8.38 16.32
C VAL A 263 9.29 -8.12 15.34
N VAL A 264 10.17 -7.20 15.69
CA VAL A 264 11.39 -6.93 14.91
C VAL A 264 12.26 -8.19 14.93
N PRO A 265 12.69 -8.71 13.75
CA PRO A 265 13.60 -9.86 13.70
C PRO A 265 14.90 -9.56 14.45
N GLY A 266 15.35 -10.53 15.27
CA GLY A 266 16.63 -10.46 15.99
C GLY A 266 17.84 -10.58 15.07
#